data_AF-A0A383EYR5-F1
#
_entry.id   AF-A0A383EYR5-F1
#
_cell.length_a   1.000
_cell.length_b   1.000
_cell.length_c   1.000
_cell.angle_alpha   90.00
_cell.angle_beta   90.00
_cell.angle_gamma   90.00
#
_symmetry.space_group_name_H-M   'P 1'
#
loop_
_entity.id
_entity.type
_entity.pdbx_description
1 polymer ?
#
loop_
_entity_poly.entity_id
_entity_poly.type
_entity_poly.pdbx_seq_one_letter_code
_entity_poly.pdbx_strand_id
1 'polypeptide(L)'
;MRLVVAVALAAVMVWLPTDQVSDGNYQMIEDWITGPEDIGGVSGVTTDDEGNIYAFRRNANNVWNLDAAGKLVKEWGQDIAIWTHSIRV
;
A
#
# COMPACT_ATOMS: atom_id res chain seq x y z
N MET A 1 62.60 1.88 -6.15
CA MET A 1 61.33 1.86 -5.38
C MET A 1 60.42 2.95 -5.92
N ARG A 2 59.44 2.61 -6.77
CA ARG A 2 58.37 3.52 -7.20
C ARG A 2 57.07 2.74 -7.05
N LEU A 3 56.25 3.16 -6.09
CA LEU A 3 54.98 2.52 -5.74
C LEU A 3 54.00 2.70 -6.92
N VAL A 4 53.42 1.60 -7.40
CA VAL A 4 52.23 1.62 -8.26
C VAL A 4 51.03 1.57 -7.33
N VAL A 5 50.23 2.63 -7.30
CA VAL A 5 48.93 2.61 -6.60
C VAL A 5 47.90 2.15 -7.62
N ALA A 6 47.51 0.87 -7.54
CA ALA A 6 46.35 0.36 -8.24
C ALA A 6 45.11 0.66 -7.40
N VAL A 7 44.24 1.56 -7.88
CA VAL A 7 42.92 1.77 -7.30
C VAL A 7 42.01 0.67 -7.85
N ALA A 8 41.67 -0.31 -7.02
CA ALA A 8 40.66 -1.29 -7.35
C ALA A 8 39.26 -0.64 -7.21
N LEU A 9 38.55 -0.49 -8.33
CA LEU A 9 37.13 -0.13 -8.34
C LEU A 9 36.35 -1.35 -7.86
N ALA A 10 35.92 -1.35 -6.60
CA ALA A 10 34.95 -2.31 -6.10
C ALA A 10 33.58 -1.96 -6.70
N ALA A 11 33.05 -2.83 -7.55
CA ALA A 11 31.66 -2.77 -7.97
C ALA A 11 30.76 -3.01 -6.75
N VAL A 12 30.07 -1.97 -6.28
CA VAL A 12 29.00 -2.12 -5.31
C VAL A 12 27.82 -2.72 -6.05
N MET A 13 27.72 -4.05 -6.03
CA MET A 13 26.55 -4.76 -6.49
C MET A 13 25.42 -4.46 -5.50
N VAL A 14 24.60 -3.46 -5.81
CA VAL A 14 23.38 -3.16 -5.06
C VAL A 14 22.46 -4.35 -5.26
N TRP A 15 22.33 -5.17 -4.22
CA TRP A 15 21.31 -6.21 -4.17
C TRP A 15 19.98 -5.48 -4.04
N LEU A 16 19.25 -5.32 -5.15
CA LEU A 16 17.83 -4.99 -5.07
C LEU A 16 17.19 -6.15 -4.31
N PRO A 17 16.46 -5.91 -3.21
CA PRO A 17 15.69 -6.98 -2.59
C PRO A 17 14.76 -7.51 -3.68
N THR A 18 15.00 -8.75 -4.11
CA THR A 18 14.00 -9.51 -4.84
C THR A 18 12.79 -9.55 -3.93
N ASP A 19 11.65 -9.04 -4.41
CA ASP A 19 10.37 -9.09 -3.70
C ASP A 19 10.26 -10.45 -3.03
N GLN A 20 10.35 -10.44 -1.69
CA GLN A 20 10.26 -11.64 -0.91
C GLN A 20 8.84 -12.14 -1.13
N VAL A 21 8.67 -13.20 -1.92
CA VAL A 21 7.43 -13.97 -1.90
C VAL A 21 7.27 -14.38 -0.45
N SER A 22 6.32 -13.76 0.26
CA SER A 22 6.11 -14.11 1.66
C SER A 22 5.78 -15.59 1.70
N ASP A 23 6.40 -16.34 2.61
CA ASP A 23 6.23 -17.79 2.80
C ASP A 23 4.80 -18.17 3.27
N GLY A 24 3.77 -17.39 2.89
CA GLY A 24 2.40 -17.49 3.36
C GLY A 24 2.18 -16.97 4.77
N ASN A 25 3.23 -16.45 5.43
CA ASN A 25 3.16 -15.95 6.80
C ASN A 25 2.64 -14.50 6.82
N TYR A 26 1.34 -14.33 6.67
CA TYR A 26 0.67 -13.05 6.88
C TYR A 26 0.63 -12.74 8.36
N GLN A 27 1.04 -11.52 8.73
CA GLN A 27 0.90 -11.00 10.08
C GLN A 27 -0.14 -9.89 10.07
N MET A 28 -1.00 -9.89 11.08
CA MET A 28 -1.93 -8.78 11.28
C MET A 28 -1.15 -7.56 11.78
N ILE A 29 -1.31 -6.44 11.09
CA ILE A 29 -0.83 -5.15 11.57
C ILE A 29 -2.04 -4.43 12.16
N GLU A 30 -2.08 -4.40 13.48
CA GLU A 30 -3.08 -3.62 14.23
C GLU A 30 -3.01 -2.15 13.79
N ASP A 31 -4.17 -1.50 13.71
CA ASP A 31 -4.30 -0.07 13.42
C ASP A 31 -3.54 0.41 12.16
N TRP A 32 -3.39 -0.45 11.15
CA TRP A 32 -2.68 -0.12 9.91
C TRP A 32 -3.32 1.07 9.17
N ILE A 33 -4.63 1.27 9.30
CA ILE A 33 -5.34 2.35 8.62
C ILE A 33 -5.25 3.64 9.44
N THR A 34 -4.68 4.69 8.84
CA THR A 34 -4.60 6.02 9.43
C THR A 34 -5.49 6.99 8.67
N GLY A 35 -6.60 7.39 9.30
CA GLY A 35 -7.59 8.32 8.74
C GLY A 35 -8.14 9.31 9.77
N PRO A 36 -8.91 10.32 9.33
CA PRO A 36 -9.51 11.32 10.23
C PRO A 36 -10.63 10.74 11.09
N GLU A 37 -11.19 9.59 10.71
CA GLU A 37 -12.26 8.87 11.38
C GLU A 37 -12.06 7.36 11.25
N ASP A 38 -12.89 6.58 11.95
CA ASP A 38 -12.93 5.14 11.78
C ASP A 38 -13.36 4.75 10.36
N ILE A 39 -12.70 3.77 9.77
CA ILE A 39 -13.01 3.33 8.40
C ILE A 39 -14.42 2.72 8.30
N GLY A 40 -15.01 2.27 9.41
CA GLY A 40 -16.35 1.70 9.44
C GLY A 40 -16.49 0.41 8.64
N GLY A 41 -17.71 0.11 8.22
CA GLY A 41 -18.00 -1.13 7.49
C GLY A 41 -17.45 -1.10 6.06
N VAL A 42 -16.35 -1.81 5.81
CA VAL A 42 -15.81 -2.04 4.46
C VAL A 42 -16.44 -3.30 3.85
N SER A 43 -17.04 -3.13 2.68
CA SER A 43 -17.71 -4.21 1.93
C SER A 43 -16.84 -4.84 0.85
N GLY A 44 -15.85 -4.10 0.34
CA GLY A 44 -14.95 -4.57 -0.69
C GLY A 44 -13.66 -3.75 -0.72
N VAL A 45 -12.59 -4.39 -1.19
CA VAL A 45 -11.27 -3.78 -1.34
C VAL A 45 -10.69 -4.17 -2.70
N THR A 46 -9.94 -3.26 -3.32
CA THR A 46 -9.18 -3.51 -4.54
C THR A 46 -7.91 -2.67 -4.56
N THR A 47 -6.97 -2.97 -5.45
CA THR A 47 -5.68 -2.29 -5.57
C THR A 47 -5.41 -1.94 -7.03
N ASP A 48 -4.66 -0.86 -7.26
CA ASP A 48 -4.10 -0.56 -8.58
C ASP A 48 -2.63 -0.97 -8.69
N ASP A 49 -2.06 -0.81 -9.88
CA ASP A 49 -0.66 -1.17 -10.18
C ASP A 49 0.36 -0.24 -9.47
N GLU A 50 -0.09 0.88 -8.91
CA GLU A 50 0.74 1.82 -8.14
C GLU A 50 0.77 1.47 -6.64
N GLY A 51 0.01 0.46 -6.22
CA GLY A 51 -0.08 0.02 -4.83
C GLY A 51 -1.05 0.85 -3.98
N ASN A 52 -1.90 1.65 -4.61
CA ASN A 52 -3.01 2.30 -3.91
C ASN A 52 -4.08 1.26 -3.58
N ILE A 53 -4.72 1.43 -2.43
CA ILE A 53 -5.72 0.51 -1.89
C ILE A 53 -7.05 1.25 -1.78
N TYR A 54 -8.07 0.73 -2.46
CA TYR A 54 -9.39 1.34 -2.52
C TYR A 54 -10.36 0.54 -1.65
N ALA A 55 -10.83 1.14 -0.56
CA ALA A 55 -11.81 0.56 0.35
C ALA A 55 -13.21 1.10 0.06
N PHE A 56 -14.17 0.19 -0.17
CA PHE A 56 -15.58 0.53 -0.41
C PHE A 56 -16.41 0.37 0.86
N ARG A 57 -16.60 1.50 1.53
CA ARG A 57 -17.27 1.73 2.82
C ARG A 57 -18.79 1.84 2.66
N ARG A 58 -19.51 1.47 3.72
CA ARG A 58 -20.96 1.68 3.88
C ARG A 58 -21.34 3.06 4.45
N ASN A 59 -20.35 3.85 4.84
CA ASN A 59 -20.54 5.21 5.34
C ASN A 59 -20.58 6.23 4.19
N ALA A 60 -20.91 7.48 4.54
CA ALA A 60 -20.61 8.64 3.71
C ALA A 60 -19.14 8.64 3.24
N ASN A 61 -18.86 9.24 2.08
CA ASN A 61 -17.59 9.04 1.36
C ASN A 61 -17.28 7.54 1.19
N ASN A 62 -18.15 6.85 0.44
CA ASN A 62 -18.11 5.40 0.31
C ASN A 62 -16.75 4.89 -0.18
N VAL A 63 -15.93 5.67 -0.90
CA VAL A 63 -14.63 5.21 -1.40
C VAL A 63 -13.50 5.95 -0.71
N TRP A 64 -12.64 5.19 -0.03
CA TRP A 64 -11.35 5.66 0.50
C TRP A 64 -10.21 5.11 -0.34
N ASN A 65 -9.31 5.98 -0.77
CA ASN A 65 -8.03 5.63 -1.36
C ASN A 65 -6.93 5.76 -0.30
N LEU A 66 -6.27 4.66 0.00
CA LEU A 66 -5.16 4.55 0.94
C LEU A 66 -3.86 4.29 0.18
N ASP A 67 -2.76 4.84 0.68
CA ASP A 67 -1.44 4.39 0.23
C ASP A 67 -1.09 3.00 0.79
N ALA A 68 0.02 2.43 0.34
CA ALA A 68 0.50 1.12 0.81
C ALA A 68 0.82 1.06 2.32
N ALA A 69 0.95 2.22 2.99
CA ALA A 69 1.15 2.31 4.43
C ALA A 69 -0.18 2.48 5.21
N GLY A 70 -1.33 2.48 4.52
CA GLY A 70 -2.66 2.58 5.11
C GLY A 70 -3.10 4.01 5.41
N LYS A 71 -2.36 5.01 4.94
CA LYS A 71 -2.73 6.41 5.13
C LYS A 71 -3.76 6.84 4.08
N LEU A 72 -4.81 7.51 4.53
CA LEU A 72 -5.80 8.10 3.64
C LEU A 72 -5.18 9.17 2.74
N VAL A 73 -5.21 8.93 1.42
CA VAL A 73 -4.77 9.86 0.38
C VAL A 73 -5.93 10.73 -0.08
N LYS A 74 -7.09 10.10 -0.32
CA LYS A 74 -8.29 10.78 -0.83
C LYS A 74 -9.55 9.99 -0.51
N GLU A 75 -10.67 10.69 -0.39
CA GLU A 75 -12.00 10.07 -0.28
C GLU A 75 -13.01 10.71 -1.25
N TRP A 76 -14.00 9.93 -1.69
CA TRP A 76 -15.12 10.41 -2.51
C TRP A 76 -16.30 9.44 -2.45
N GLY A 77 -17.35 9.74 -3.23
CA GLY A 77 -18.54 8.91 -3.31
C GLY A 77 -19.48 9.17 -2.15
N GLN A 78 -19.87 10.42 -1.96
CA GLN A 78 -20.95 10.76 -1.04
C GLN A 78 -22.28 10.20 -1.57
N ASP A 79 -22.94 9.37 -0.75
CA ASP A 79 -24.26 8.78 -1.02
C ASP A 79 -24.39 8.02 -2.35
N ILE A 80 -23.27 7.55 -2.93
CA ILE A 80 -23.30 6.83 -4.22
C ILE A 80 -23.84 5.41 -4.05
N ALA A 81 -23.85 4.88 -2.83
CA ALA A 81 -24.37 3.56 -2.53
C ALA A 81 -24.77 3.42 -1.06
N ILE A 82 -25.96 2.85 -0.85
CA ILE A 82 -26.50 2.52 0.48
C ILE A 82 -26.12 1.07 0.87
N TRP A 83 -25.90 0.20 -0.13
CA TRP A 83 -25.56 -1.22 0.04
C TRP A 83 -24.42 -1.60 -0.90
N THR A 84 -23.21 -1.24 -0.53
CA THR A 84 -21.99 -1.56 -1.27
C THR A 84 -21.67 -3.05 -1.18
N HIS A 85 -21.38 -3.68 -2.34
CA HIS A 85 -21.05 -5.11 -2.43
C HIS A 85 -19.59 -5.31 -2.86
N SER A 86 -19.21 -4.83 -4.04
CA SER A 86 -17.84 -4.95 -4.53
C SER A 86 -17.39 -3.68 -5.27
N ILE A 87 -16.08 -3.52 -5.32
CA ILE A 87 -15.37 -2.50 -6.10
C ILE A 87 -14.28 -3.21 -6.91
N ARG A 88 -13.99 -2.67 -8.09
CA ARG A 88 -12.86 -3.10 -8.93
C ARG A 88 -12.27 -1.86 -9.61
N VAL A 89 -10.95 -1.81 -9.65
CA VAL A 89 -10.17 -0.80 -10.39
C VAL A 89 -9.51 -1.49 -11.58
#